data_AF-A0AAU7DXL5-F1
#
_entry.id   AF-A0AAU7DXL5-F1
#
_cell.length_a   1.000
_cell.length_b   1.000
_cell.length_c   1.000
_cell.angle_alpha   90.00
_cell.angle_beta   90.00
_cell.angle_gamma   90.00
#
_symmetry.space_group_name_H-M   'P 1'
#
loop_
_entity.id
_entity.type
_entity.pdbx_description
1 polymer ?
#
loop_
_entity_poly.entity_id
_entity_poly.type
_entity_poly.pdbx_seq_one_letter_code
_entity_poly.pdbx_strand_id
1 'polypeptide(L)'
;MNPKKPSAFRSLLAAVVISALGLTACAQIPVEGKVSSLKIDVPDPGLIYLSVNGPVTGADPEQIVEGFISAQVAGQKDDWKVAKEFLTPAAAAKWQPVGHTTVFAGELLLKPAEPSTTGEDHADGEAEGQTEDQTEEPADDLGDSPSRAQPTATSSARAVSVEGTINVSATIDANGIYTEALPDAQNKLNFDLIKDDNGQWRISTVADGYYISQPIFHSQFRPVSVYFLSRDEKYLVPEIRWFWRTRAETYAVNALLAGPSEWLRDAVTTAIPSGTRLVYDSVSVDANGMAHVNLSGEALTVSAADRSNLTSQIEATLLRLPGVRSIDIQVNSVDFQQNTNPELIRDPILASTPVVLTGDRLQRLSGRTVEPLETFDSLAGLDITGMSLDETQTYGALRLGKDQLVTIPVPGEQHVTLMTGNDLVAPSIDRFGWVWSGESLSTPNLRAVNRDGTEVQVSANWLAERSIIDIKVSHDGARIAIISAVGEQSQIEVAAVIRDGSNVPQSLSDPVTVGSALGEATLMQWLDESTLAVVGHSATSDLESLFTVTVGGRSEMISNVTGAVSMGAGRGLRSLFIGTNTEEILSRTSTGASWSTVLEDASFPTFPG
;
A
#
# COMPACT_ATOMS: atom_id res chain seq x y z
N MET A 1 26.83 96.88 36.43
CA MET A 1 25.37 96.79 36.23
C MET A 1 25.08 96.56 34.76
N ASN A 2 24.26 95.55 34.46
CA ASN A 2 23.74 95.19 33.13
C ASN A 2 23.01 96.39 32.46
N PRO A 3 22.85 96.48 31.12
CA PRO A 3 22.03 95.49 30.39
C PRO A 3 22.35 95.17 28.90
N LYS A 4 21.97 93.93 28.54
CA LYS A 4 21.24 93.42 27.35
C LYS A 4 21.74 93.72 25.91
N LYS A 5 22.03 92.63 25.18
CA LYS A 5 21.94 92.54 23.70
C LYS A 5 20.93 91.44 23.29
N PRO A 6 20.16 91.61 22.18
CA PRO A 6 19.04 90.74 21.81
C PRO A 6 19.30 89.77 20.63
N SER A 7 18.36 88.82 20.51
CA SER A 7 17.88 88.04 19.33
C SER A 7 18.84 87.01 18.73
N ALA A 8 18.60 85.69 18.72
CA ALA A 8 17.38 84.86 18.72
C ALA A 8 16.40 85.18 17.58
N PHE A 9 16.77 84.86 16.33
CA PHE A 9 15.78 84.69 15.23
C PHE A 9 16.24 83.81 14.05
N ARG A 10 17.31 83.01 14.17
CA ARG A 10 17.81 82.19 13.04
C ARG A 10 17.85 80.68 13.25
N SER A 11 17.48 80.19 14.44
CA SER A 11 17.63 78.75 14.76
C SER A 11 16.32 77.97 14.82
N LEU A 12 15.17 78.57 14.52
CA LEU A 12 13.85 77.90 14.62
C LEU A 12 13.24 77.46 13.29
N LEU A 13 13.86 77.75 12.15
CA LEU A 13 13.37 77.32 10.83
C LEU A 13 14.00 76.02 10.31
N ALA A 14 15.08 75.53 10.94
CA ALA A 14 15.70 74.26 10.56
C ALA A 14 15.05 73.03 11.24
N ALA A 15 14.26 73.22 12.30
CA ALA A 15 13.70 72.13 13.09
C ALA A 15 12.28 71.68 12.65
N VAL A 16 11.60 72.41 11.77
CA VAL A 16 10.24 72.06 11.31
C VAL A 16 10.23 71.32 9.97
N VAL A 17 11.30 71.43 9.16
CA VAL A 17 11.38 70.72 7.86
C VAL A 17 11.87 69.26 8.02
N ILE A 18 12.53 68.92 9.13
CA ILE A 18 13.01 67.54 9.38
C ILE A 18 11.92 66.63 9.97
N SER A 19 10.88 67.19 10.60
CA SER A 19 9.78 66.39 11.20
C SER A 19 8.62 66.07 10.25
N ALA A 20 8.67 66.49 8.98
CA ALA A 20 7.63 66.21 7.97
C ALA A 20 7.99 65.10 6.97
N LEU A 21 9.17 64.49 7.07
CA LEU A 21 9.61 63.37 6.20
C LEU A 21 9.53 61.99 6.90
N GLY A 22 8.93 61.90 8.08
CA GLY A 22 8.94 60.69 8.92
C GLY A 22 7.71 59.78 8.85
N LEU A 23 6.73 59.99 7.96
CA LEU A 23 5.46 59.27 7.97
C LEU A 23 5.04 58.78 6.57
N THR A 24 5.83 57.92 5.95
CA THR A 24 5.37 56.91 4.96
C THR A 24 6.45 55.83 4.80
N ALA A 25 6.64 55.01 5.83
CA ALA A 25 7.39 53.76 5.71
C ALA A 25 6.48 52.60 6.14
N CYS A 26 5.49 52.29 5.29
CA CYS A 26 4.94 50.95 5.30
C CYS A 26 6.05 50.02 4.81
N ALA A 27 6.55 49.14 5.68
CA ALA A 27 7.46 48.08 5.29
C ALA A 27 6.72 47.17 4.29
N GLN A 28 7.01 47.34 3.01
CA GLN A 28 6.52 46.47 1.96
C GLN A 28 7.35 45.18 2.00
N ILE A 29 6.73 44.08 2.43
CA ILE A 29 7.35 42.75 2.38
C ILE A 29 7.66 42.44 0.90
N PRO A 30 8.88 42.00 0.56
CA PRO A 30 9.20 41.64 -0.82
C PRO A 30 8.31 40.46 -1.26
N VAL A 31 7.45 40.68 -2.26
CA VAL A 31 6.61 39.63 -2.87
C VAL A 31 7.33 38.86 -4.00
N GLU A 32 8.58 39.23 -4.31
CA GLU A 32 9.44 38.49 -5.23
C GLU A 32 10.60 37.84 -4.45
N GLY A 33 10.26 36.87 -3.61
CA GLY A 33 11.22 35.86 -3.17
C GLY A 33 11.28 34.77 -4.22
N LYS A 34 12.44 34.52 -4.83
CA LYS A 34 12.65 33.35 -5.70
C LYS A 34 12.22 32.11 -4.92
N VAL A 35 11.13 31.46 -5.36
CA VAL A 35 10.69 30.19 -4.78
C VAL A 35 11.81 29.18 -5.05
N SER A 36 12.69 29.02 -4.08
CA SER A 36 13.61 27.90 -4.07
C SER A 36 12.82 26.73 -3.52
N SER A 37 12.24 25.93 -4.41
CA SER A 37 11.85 24.57 -4.05
C SER A 37 13.12 23.87 -3.58
N LEU A 38 13.29 23.75 -2.26
CA LEU A 38 14.19 22.75 -1.72
C LEU A 38 13.63 21.42 -2.19
N LYS A 39 14.27 20.82 -3.20
CA LYS A 39 14.18 19.38 -3.42
C LYS A 39 14.66 18.76 -2.12
N ILE A 40 13.71 18.39 -1.27
CA ILE A 40 13.99 17.40 -0.24
C ILE A 40 14.11 16.10 -1.03
N ASP A 41 15.32 15.84 -1.52
CA ASP A 41 15.73 14.51 -1.89
C ASP A 41 15.83 13.78 -0.56
N VAL A 42 14.81 13.00 -0.20
CA VAL A 42 14.99 11.98 0.83
C VAL A 42 16.04 11.04 0.22
N PRO A 43 17.25 10.94 0.81
CA PRO A 43 18.27 10.09 0.22
C PRO A 43 17.73 8.66 0.15
N ASP A 44 17.61 8.11 -1.06
CA ASP A 44 17.41 6.67 -1.22
C ASP A 44 18.57 6.03 -0.46
N PRO A 45 18.33 5.16 0.55
CA PRO A 45 19.38 4.63 1.42
C PRO A 45 20.47 3.81 0.69
N GLY A 46 20.42 3.76 -0.65
CA GLY A 46 21.31 3.00 -1.49
C GLY A 46 20.99 1.51 -1.40
N LEU A 47 21.55 0.75 -2.33
CA LEU A 47 21.49 -0.70 -2.27
C LEU A 47 22.39 -1.18 -1.12
N ILE A 48 21.84 -2.01 -0.23
CA ILE A 48 22.67 -2.77 0.69
C ILE A 48 23.36 -3.86 -0.14
N TYR A 49 24.66 -3.70 -0.38
CA TYR A 49 25.46 -4.71 -1.08
C TYR A 49 25.90 -5.77 -0.07
N LEU A 50 25.11 -6.84 0.07
CA LEU A 50 25.57 -8.03 0.80
C LEU A 50 26.48 -8.84 -0.11
N SER A 51 27.75 -8.95 0.24
CA SER A 51 28.63 -9.98 -0.34
C SER A 51 28.23 -11.32 0.26
N VAL A 52 27.56 -12.15 -0.52
CA VAL A 52 27.21 -13.52 -0.12
C VAL A 52 28.36 -14.47 -0.47
N ASN A 53 28.62 -15.44 0.41
CA ASN A 53 29.61 -16.48 0.20
C ASN A 53 28.89 -17.82 -0.02
N GLY A 54 29.52 -18.73 -0.78
CA GLY A 54 29.05 -20.10 -0.93
C GLY A 54 29.21 -20.94 0.36
N PRO A 55 28.83 -22.23 0.34
CA PRO A 55 28.86 -23.10 1.51
C PRO A 55 30.29 -23.27 2.06
N VAL A 56 30.43 -23.17 3.38
CA VAL A 56 31.71 -23.35 4.07
C VAL A 56 31.99 -24.84 4.29
N THR A 57 33.24 -25.25 4.07
CA THR A 57 33.67 -26.63 4.35
C THR A 57 33.43 -27.01 5.80
N GLY A 58 32.73 -28.13 6.02
CA GLY A 58 32.43 -28.64 7.36
C GLY A 58 31.22 -27.99 8.03
N ALA A 59 30.47 -27.14 7.32
CA ALA A 59 29.20 -26.59 7.81
C ALA A 59 28.21 -27.71 8.15
N ASP A 60 27.49 -27.55 9.26
CA ASP A 60 26.40 -28.42 9.65
C ASP A 60 25.14 -28.20 8.77
N PRO A 61 24.14 -29.10 8.80
CA PRO A 61 22.95 -29.00 7.96
C PRO A 61 22.20 -27.66 8.11
N GLU A 62 22.07 -27.17 9.33
CA GLU A 62 21.38 -25.92 9.65
C GLU A 62 22.11 -24.72 9.04
N GLN A 63 23.44 -24.66 9.15
CA GLN A 63 24.28 -23.64 8.53
C GLN A 63 24.17 -23.65 7.00
N ILE A 64 24.01 -24.82 6.38
CA ILE A 64 23.77 -24.92 4.93
C ILE A 64 22.42 -24.30 4.54
N VAL A 65 21.37 -24.55 5.32
CA VAL A 65 20.04 -23.97 5.08
C VAL A 65 20.03 -22.46 5.31
N GLU A 66 20.63 -21.99 6.42
CA GLU A 66 20.75 -20.56 6.71
C GLU A 66 21.57 -19.84 5.64
N GLY A 67 22.68 -20.44 5.20
CA GLY A 67 23.51 -19.93 4.10
C GLY A 67 22.76 -19.88 2.78
N PHE A 68 21.96 -20.91 2.46
CA PHE A 68 21.11 -20.93 1.27
C PHE A 68 20.10 -19.78 1.26
N ILE A 69 19.34 -19.59 2.34
CA ILE A 69 18.35 -18.50 2.45
C ILE A 69 19.05 -17.14 2.40
N SER A 70 20.17 -16.99 3.11
CA SER A 70 20.95 -15.75 3.11
C SER A 70 21.54 -15.43 1.72
N ALA A 71 21.91 -16.44 0.94
CA ALA A 71 22.46 -16.27 -0.41
C ALA A 71 21.42 -15.82 -1.45
N GLN A 72 20.12 -15.99 -1.17
CA GLN A 72 19.05 -15.61 -2.10
C GLN A 72 18.95 -14.10 -2.33
N VAL A 73 19.52 -13.27 -1.43
CA VAL A 73 19.63 -11.80 -1.60
C VAL A 73 20.46 -11.38 -2.82
N ALA A 74 21.39 -12.22 -3.30
CA ALA A 74 22.09 -11.92 -4.55
C ALA A 74 21.12 -11.90 -5.74
N GLY A 75 20.09 -12.75 -5.66
CA GLY A 75 18.88 -12.62 -6.46
C GLY A 75 19.14 -12.63 -7.95
N GLN A 76 18.43 -11.75 -8.66
CA GLN A 76 18.57 -11.60 -10.10
C GLN A 76 19.96 -11.11 -10.54
N LYS A 77 20.76 -10.53 -9.65
CA LYS A 77 22.05 -9.94 -10.03
C LYS A 77 23.04 -11.00 -10.55
N ASP A 78 23.02 -12.18 -9.96
CA ASP A 78 23.88 -13.31 -10.32
C ASP A 78 23.08 -14.53 -10.81
N ASP A 79 21.79 -14.36 -11.10
CA ASP A 79 20.86 -15.47 -11.42
C ASP A 79 20.84 -16.56 -10.32
N TRP A 80 20.84 -16.10 -9.05
CA TRP A 80 20.92 -16.94 -7.85
C TRP A 80 22.08 -17.95 -7.88
N LYS A 81 23.18 -17.63 -8.59
CA LYS A 81 24.30 -18.54 -8.77
C LYS A 81 24.88 -18.98 -7.42
N VAL A 82 25.10 -18.06 -6.49
CA VAL A 82 25.64 -18.40 -5.16
C VAL A 82 24.67 -19.26 -4.36
N ALA A 83 23.36 -18.99 -4.39
CA ALA A 83 22.36 -19.82 -3.70
C ALA A 83 22.34 -21.26 -4.26
N LYS A 84 22.48 -21.41 -5.58
CA LYS A 84 22.57 -22.72 -6.25
C LYS A 84 23.78 -23.56 -5.79
N GLU A 85 24.83 -22.95 -5.24
CA GLU A 85 26.00 -23.68 -4.71
C GLU A 85 25.71 -24.49 -3.43
N PHE A 86 24.66 -24.13 -2.68
CA PHE A 86 24.20 -24.86 -1.50
C PHE A 86 23.33 -26.08 -1.86
N LEU A 87 22.85 -26.15 -3.09
CA LEU A 87 22.00 -27.22 -3.60
C LEU A 87 22.85 -28.36 -4.19
N THR A 88 22.28 -29.56 -4.22
CA THR A 88 22.80 -30.64 -5.07
C THR A 88 22.65 -30.26 -6.55
N PRO A 89 23.46 -30.78 -7.48
CA PRO A 89 23.31 -30.47 -8.90
C PRO A 89 21.91 -30.75 -9.46
N ALA A 90 21.28 -31.83 -8.99
CA ALA A 90 19.92 -32.20 -9.40
C ALA A 90 18.86 -31.23 -8.88
N ALA A 91 18.99 -30.76 -7.63
CA ALA A 91 18.10 -29.76 -7.06
C ALA A 91 18.31 -28.38 -7.73
N ALA A 92 19.57 -27.97 -7.93
CA ALA A 92 19.92 -26.71 -8.59
C ALA A 92 19.37 -26.59 -10.02
N ALA A 93 19.31 -27.71 -10.75
CA ALA A 93 18.76 -27.75 -12.10
C ALA A 93 17.22 -27.66 -12.15
N LYS A 94 16.54 -27.99 -11.05
CA LYS A 94 15.06 -28.01 -10.98
C LYS A 94 14.48 -26.76 -10.33
N TRP A 95 15.14 -26.26 -9.28
CA TRP A 95 14.65 -25.16 -8.46
C TRP A 95 14.36 -23.91 -9.30
N GLN A 96 13.13 -23.41 -9.20
CA GLN A 96 12.68 -22.19 -9.85
C GLN A 96 12.58 -21.05 -8.82
N PRO A 97 13.61 -20.17 -8.70
CA PRO A 97 13.51 -19.04 -7.79
C PRO A 97 12.50 -17.98 -8.27
N VAL A 98 12.30 -17.86 -9.58
CA VAL A 98 11.39 -16.84 -10.13
C VAL A 98 9.93 -17.28 -10.03
N GLY A 99 9.03 -16.32 -9.76
CA GLY A 99 7.58 -16.53 -9.79
C GLY A 99 6.88 -16.47 -8.43
N HIS A 100 7.62 -16.65 -7.33
CA HIS A 100 7.08 -16.44 -5.99
C HIS A 100 8.18 -15.96 -5.03
N THR A 101 7.91 -14.86 -4.33
CA THR A 101 8.79 -14.32 -3.28
C THR A 101 8.05 -14.33 -1.96
N THR A 102 8.64 -14.89 -0.93
CA THR A 102 8.13 -14.77 0.44
C THR A 102 8.99 -13.78 1.23
N VAL A 103 8.37 -12.70 1.72
CA VAL A 103 9.03 -11.72 2.59
C VAL A 103 8.78 -12.12 4.03
N PHE A 104 9.83 -12.31 4.82
CA PHE A 104 9.71 -12.70 6.22
C PHE A 104 10.29 -11.66 7.18
N ALA A 105 9.73 -11.63 8.39
CA ALA A 105 10.17 -10.77 9.48
C ALA A 105 10.75 -11.60 10.63
N GLY A 106 11.66 -11.00 11.41
CA GLY A 106 12.29 -11.65 12.55
C GLY A 106 13.37 -12.67 12.19
N GLU A 107 13.67 -13.56 13.12
CA GLU A 107 14.70 -14.59 12.99
C GLU A 107 14.14 -15.86 12.35
N LEU A 108 14.96 -16.51 11.53
CA LEU A 108 14.71 -17.85 11.00
C LEU A 108 15.05 -18.87 12.09
N LEU A 109 14.05 -19.64 12.53
CA LEU A 109 14.26 -20.68 13.54
C LEU A 109 14.38 -22.04 12.87
N LEU A 110 15.61 -22.58 12.80
CA LEU A 110 15.92 -23.89 12.21
C LEU A 110 16.11 -24.96 13.29
N LYS A 111 15.62 -26.18 13.01
CA LYS A 111 15.83 -27.37 13.86
C LYS A 111 15.94 -28.63 12.98
N PRO A 112 16.65 -29.67 13.42
CA PRO A 112 16.54 -30.99 12.79
C PRO A 112 15.09 -31.47 12.80
N ALA A 113 14.64 -32.10 11.72
CA ALA A 113 13.37 -32.79 11.68
C ALA A 113 13.39 -33.95 12.70
N GLU A 114 12.33 -34.11 13.49
CA GLU A 114 12.19 -35.28 14.35
C GLU A 114 12.07 -36.54 13.47
N PRO A 115 12.80 -37.64 13.78
CA PRO A 115 12.64 -38.87 13.02
C PRO A 115 11.20 -39.34 13.16
N SER A 116 10.50 -39.44 12.03
CA SER A 116 9.11 -39.91 11.97
C SER A 116 9.00 -41.29 12.63
N THR A 117 8.46 -41.34 13.84
CA THR A 117 8.13 -42.59 14.55
C THR A 117 6.82 -43.10 14.00
N THR A 118 6.85 -43.74 12.84
CA THR A 118 5.68 -44.46 12.32
C THR A 118 6.16 -45.73 11.64
N GLY A 119 6.01 -46.82 12.38
CA GLY A 119 6.43 -48.17 12.02
C GLY A 119 6.22 -49.08 13.23
N GLU A 120 4.95 -49.35 13.54
CA GLU A 120 4.54 -50.46 14.41
C GLU A 120 5.07 -51.77 13.80
N ASP A 121 6.09 -52.38 14.42
CA ASP A 121 6.40 -53.79 14.19
C ASP A 121 5.47 -54.64 15.06
N HIS A 122 4.29 -54.93 14.53
CA HIS A 122 3.57 -56.14 14.88
C HIS A 122 4.19 -57.31 14.10
N ALA A 123 5.01 -58.11 14.79
CA ALA A 123 5.35 -59.46 14.35
C ALA A 123 5.50 -60.37 15.57
N ASP A 124 4.41 -61.06 15.91
CA ASP A 124 4.42 -62.28 16.70
C ASP A 124 5.28 -63.36 15.99
N GLY A 125 6.10 -64.07 16.75
CA GLY A 125 6.91 -65.17 16.24
C GLY A 125 7.73 -65.85 17.33
N GLU A 126 7.11 -66.84 17.97
CA GLU A 126 7.65 -67.75 18.98
C GLU A 126 8.95 -68.46 18.57
N ALA A 127 9.87 -68.65 19.53
CA ALA A 127 10.68 -69.87 19.67
C ALA A 127 11.38 -69.93 21.04
N GLU A 128 10.99 -70.92 21.85
CA GLU A 128 11.66 -71.37 23.08
C GLU A 128 12.84 -72.33 22.78
N GLY A 129 13.75 -72.49 23.76
CA GLY A 129 14.68 -73.63 23.90
C GLY A 129 16.13 -73.21 24.21
N GLN A 130 16.54 -73.05 25.48
CA GLN A 130 16.98 -74.05 26.49
C GLN A 130 18.53 -74.23 26.60
N THR A 131 19.05 -73.96 27.82
CA THR A 131 20.10 -74.67 28.61
C THR A 131 21.54 -74.78 28.07
N GLU A 132 22.65 -74.72 28.82
CA GLU A 132 23.03 -75.13 30.20
C GLU A 132 24.41 -74.44 30.53
N ASP A 133 24.59 -73.85 31.72
CA ASP A 133 25.35 -74.34 32.89
C ASP A 133 26.89 -74.24 32.83
N GLN A 134 27.47 -73.42 33.73
CA GLN A 134 28.58 -73.83 34.62
C GLN A 134 28.89 -72.81 35.73
N THR A 135 28.91 -73.36 36.94
CA THR A 135 29.27 -72.90 38.30
C THR A 135 30.69 -72.36 38.48
N GLU A 136 30.89 -71.33 39.33
CA GLU A 136 31.72 -71.37 40.57
C GLU A 136 31.75 -70.02 41.32
N GLU A 137 31.94 -70.11 42.65
CA GLU A 137 31.72 -69.11 43.72
C GLU A 137 33.07 -68.41 44.16
N PRO A 138 33.18 -67.63 45.26
CA PRO A 138 33.47 -66.19 45.26
C PRO A 138 34.84 -65.77 45.85
N ALA A 139 35.24 -64.52 45.66
CA ALA A 139 36.20 -63.83 46.53
C ALA A 139 36.09 -62.28 46.44
N ASP A 140 36.09 -61.64 47.61
CA ASP A 140 36.29 -60.21 47.86
C ASP A 140 37.51 -59.64 47.12
N ASP A 141 37.44 -58.40 46.61
CA ASP A 141 38.26 -57.27 47.10
C ASP A 141 37.89 -55.95 46.40
N LEU A 142 38.16 -54.88 47.12
CA LEU A 142 37.89 -53.47 46.95
C LEU A 142 38.51 -52.85 45.69
N GLY A 143 37.82 -51.86 45.13
CA GLY A 143 38.50 -50.69 44.57
C GLY A 143 38.12 -50.29 43.15
N ASP A 144 37.67 -49.05 43.08
CA ASP A 144 37.86 -48.10 41.98
C ASP A 144 36.72 -47.91 40.96
N SER A 145 36.39 -46.63 40.77
CA SER A 145 35.33 -46.16 39.89
C SER A 145 35.72 -46.29 38.43
N PRO A 146 34.83 -46.76 37.54
CA PRO A 146 34.91 -46.41 36.14
C PRO A 146 33.90 -45.32 35.81
N SER A 147 34.47 -44.19 35.39
CA SER A 147 33.90 -43.20 34.47
C SER A 147 32.71 -43.74 33.67
N ARG A 148 31.54 -43.12 33.87
CA ARG A 148 30.36 -43.31 33.02
C ARG A 148 30.70 -42.74 31.64
N ALA A 149 31.12 -43.60 30.72
CA ALA A 149 31.25 -43.26 29.32
C ALA A 149 29.90 -42.71 28.81
N GLN A 150 29.90 -41.45 28.39
CA GLN A 150 28.87 -40.88 27.55
C GLN A 150 28.86 -41.67 26.23
N PRO A 151 27.73 -42.23 25.78
CA PRO A 151 27.66 -42.75 24.42
C PRO A 151 27.74 -41.55 23.46
N THR A 152 28.92 -41.35 22.87
CA THR A 152 29.13 -40.52 21.68
C THR A 152 28.58 -41.31 20.49
N ALA A 153 27.26 -41.21 20.26
CA ALA A 153 26.68 -41.63 18.99
C ALA A 153 26.93 -40.52 17.96
N THR A 154 28.09 -40.53 17.32
CA THR A 154 28.30 -39.78 16.07
C THR A 154 27.47 -40.47 14.99
N SER A 155 26.26 -39.96 14.76
CA SER A 155 25.40 -40.41 13.66
C SER A 155 26.14 -40.26 12.34
N SER A 156 26.36 -41.38 11.66
CA SER A 156 26.88 -41.48 10.29
C SER A 156 25.78 -41.25 9.25
N ALA A 157 24.79 -40.40 9.58
CA ALA A 157 23.72 -40.03 8.67
C ALA A 157 24.29 -39.43 7.38
N ARG A 158 23.88 -40.01 6.24
CA ARG A 158 24.16 -39.49 4.88
C ARG A 158 23.05 -38.58 4.36
N ALA A 159 21.90 -38.59 5.03
CA ALA A 159 20.74 -37.75 4.73
C ALA A 159 20.15 -37.23 6.05
N VAL A 160 19.61 -36.02 6.03
CA VAL A 160 18.95 -35.36 7.17
C VAL A 160 17.92 -34.38 6.63
N SER A 161 16.83 -34.17 7.36
CA SER A 161 15.88 -33.10 7.07
C SER A 161 16.02 -32.00 8.13
N VAL A 162 15.99 -30.76 7.67
CA VAL A 162 15.99 -29.55 8.50
C VAL A 162 14.66 -28.87 8.29
N GLU A 163 13.97 -28.60 9.40
CA GLU A 163 12.73 -27.85 9.42
C GLU A 163 13.00 -26.43 9.92
N GLY A 164 12.26 -25.47 9.37
CA GLY A 164 12.31 -24.09 9.78
C GLY A 164 10.91 -23.49 9.92
N THR A 165 10.79 -22.43 10.70
CA THR A 165 9.59 -21.58 10.67
C THR A 165 10.00 -20.13 10.44
N ILE A 166 9.27 -19.46 9.56
CA ILE A 166 9.38 -18.02 9.32
C ILE A 166 8.06 -17.34 9.60
N ASN A 167 8.11 -16.12 10.14
CA ASN A 167 6.96 -15.24 10.21
C ASN A 167 6.84 -14.50 8.88
N VAL A 168 5.79 -14.79 8.12
CA VAL A 168 5.56 -14.20 6.81
C VAL A 168 4.99 -12.81 7.00
N SER A 169 5.61 -11.82 6.36
CA SER A 169 5.09 -10.45 6.32
C SER A 169 4.37 -10.16 5.02
N ALA A 170 4.80 -10.76 3.90
CA ALA A 170 4.14 -10.64 2.62
C ALA A 170 4.56 -11.71 1.62
N THR A 171 3.80 -11.81 0.54
CA THR A 171 4.20 -12.56 -0.66
C THR A 171 4.15 -11.66 -1.90
N ILE A 172 4.98 -11.98 -2.89
CA ILE A 172 4.97 -11.35 -4.21
C ILE A 172 4.88 -12.45 -5.26
N ASP A 173 3.91 -12.33 -6.16
CA ASP A 173 3.74 -13.27 -7.27
C ASP A 173 4.63 -12.94 -8.48
N ALA A 174 4.52 -13.75 -9.53
CA ALA A 174 5.29 -13.60 -10.77
C ALA A 174 5.04 -12.26 -11.50
N ASN A 175 3.88 -11.64 -11.28
CA ASN A 175 3.48 -10.39 -11.90
C ASN A 175 3.90 -9.17 -11.06
N GLY A 176 4.46 -9.38 -9.87
CA GLY A 176 4.83 -8.31 -8.93
C GLY A 176 3.69 -7.88 -8.02
N ILE A 177 2.62 -8.68 -7.87
CA ILE A 177 1.52 -8.40 -6.94
C ILE A 177 1.96 -8.68 -5.53
N TYR A 178 1.98 -7.65 -4.69
CA TYR A 178 2.27 -7.77 -3.27
C TYR A 178 0.99 -8.05 -2.49
N THR A 179 1.02 -9.10 -1.69
CA THR A 179 -0.05 -9.46 -0.74
C THR A 179 0.49 -9.43 0.67
N GLU A 180 -0.05 -8.54 1.50
CA GLU A 180 0.31 -8.44 2.92
C GLU A 180 -0.23 -9.65 3.69
N ALA A 181 0.63 -10.28 4.49
CA ALA A 181 0.24 -11.43 5.29
C ALA A 181 -0.42 -10.99 6.61
N LEU A 182 -1.17 -11.90 7.23
CA LEU A 182 -1.70 -11.69 8.57
C LEU A 182 -0.54 -11.60 9.60
N PRO A 183 -0.71 -10.88 10.73
CA PRO A 183 0.38 -10.58 11.67
C PRO A 183 1.04 -11.81 12.29
N ASP A 184 0.31 -12.91 12.40
CA ASP A 184 0.73 -14.21 12.95
C ASP A 184 0.94 -15.27 11.86
N ALA A 185 0.92 -14.89 10.58
CA ALA A 185 1.13 -15.81 9.48
C ALA A 185 2.53 -16.46 9.56
N GLN A 186 2.55 -17.78 9.61
CA GLN A 186 3.78 -18.57 9.65
C GLN A 186 3.84 -19.55 8.51
N ASN A 187 5.02 -19.66 7.89
CA ASN A 187 5.31 -20.73 6.94
C ASN A 187 6.33 -21.68 7.55
N LYS A 188 6.00 -22.97 7.52
CA LYS A 188 6.95 -24.05 7.79
C LYS A 188 7.79 -24.31 6.54
N LEU A 189 9.10 -24.39 6.71
CA LEU A 189 10.07 -24.66 5.68
C LEU A 189 10.65 -26.04 5.91
N ASN A 190 10.76 -26.85 4.86
CA ASN A 190 11.34 -28.19 4.94
C ASN A 190 12.45 -28.31 3.89
N PHE A 191 13.62 -28.73 4.33
CA PHE A 191 14.80 -28.95 3.49
C PHE A 191 15.34 -30.35 3.73
N ASP A 192 15.49 -31.13 2.67
CA ASP A 192 16.21 -32.42 2.74
C ASP A 192 17.64 -32.22 2.29
N LEU A 193 18.61 -32.67 3.08
CA LEU A 193 20.03 -32.55 2.78
C LEU A 193 20.67 -33.94 2.66
N ILE A 194 21.64 -34.05 1.76
CA ILE A 194 22.50 -35.22 1.61
C ILE A 194 23.97 -34.79 1.60
N LYS A 195 24.88 -35.71 1.96
CA LYS A 195 26.32 -35.48 1.77
C LYS A 195 26.71 -35.72 0.31
N ASP A 196 27.51 -34.81 -0.24
CA ASP A 196 28.17 -34.98 -1.53
C ASP A 196 29.39 -35.94 -1.44
N ASP A 197 30.05 -36.16 -2.57
CA ASP A 197 31.21 -37.06 -2.67
C ASP A 197 32.41 -36.59 -1.82
N ASN A 198 32.46 -35.30 -1.45
CA ASN A 198 33.48 -34.72 -0.57
C ASN A 198 33.06 -34.77 0.91
N GLY A 199 31.91 -35.37 1.22
CA GLY A 199 31.36 -35.48 2.57
C GLY A 199 30.71 -34.19 3.08
N GLN A 200 30.47 -33.21 2.22
CA GLN A 200 29.85 -31.93 2.57
C GLN A 200 28.33 -31.98 2.38
N TRP A 201 27.57 -31.34 3.27
CA TRP A 201 26.12 -31.27 3.15
C TRP A 201 25.68 -30.38 1.98
N ARG A 202 24.64 -30.82 1.26
CA ARG A 202 23.96 -30.09 0.18
C ARG A 202 22.45 -30.34 0.22
N ILE A 203 21.66 -29.33 -0.11
CA ILE A 203 20.20 -29.43 -0.15
C ILE A 203 19.75 -30.19 -1.40
N SER A 204 19.04 -31.29 -1.19
CA SER A 204 18.50 -32.19 -2.20
C SER A 204 17.03 -31.93 -2.55
N THR A 205 16.25 -31.38 -1.61
CA THR A 205 14.85 -31.00 -1.81
C THR A 205 14.62 -29.60 -1.25
N VAL A 206 13.99 -28.73 -2.05
CA VAL A 206 13.59 -27.37 -1.68
C VAL A 206 12.35 -26.97 -2.49
N ALA A 207 11.47 -26.15 -1.90
CA ALA A 207 10.33 -25.58 -2.60
C ALA A 207 10.76 -24.52 -3.64
N ASP A 208 9.96 -24.35 -4.69
CA ASP A 208 10.14 -23.25 -5.63
C ASP A 208 9.83 -21.89 -4.99
N GLY A 209 10.40 -20.84 -5.57
CA GLY A 209 10.43 -19.50 -5.02
C GLY A 209 11.65 -19.24 -4.13
N TYR A 210 11.69 -18.04 -3.56
CA TYR A 210 12.76 -17.65 -2.64
C TYR A 210 12.22 -16.78 -1.50
N TYR A 211 13.01 -16.72 -0.43
CA TYR A 211 12.76 -16.04 0.82
C TYR A 211 13.68 -14.83 0.92
N ILE A 212 13.14 -13.71 1.39
CA ILE A 212 13.89 -12.49 1.58
C ILE A 212 13.45 -11.84 2.88
N SER A 213 14.40 -11.41 3.71
CA SER A 213 14.03 -10.69 4.93
C SER A 213 13.44 -9.33 4.57
N GLN A 214 12.48 -8.88 5.37
CA GLN A 214 11.77 -7.62 5.15
C GLN A 214 12.72 -6.40 4.99
N PRO A 215 13.80 -6.24 5.77
CA PRO A 215 14.75 -5.13 5.55
C PRO A 215 15.43 -5.19 4.19
N ILE A 216 15.84 -6.39 3.74
CA ILE A 216 16.48 -6.56 2.45
C ILE A 216 15.48 -6.30 1.32
N PHE A 217 14.25 -6.80 1.43
CA PHE A 217 13.18 -6.55 0.48
C PHE A 217 12.99 -5.04 0.26
N HIS A 218 12.85 -4.23 1.32
CA HIS A 218 12.69 -2.78 1.19
C HIS A 218 13.91 -2.09 0.52
N SER A 219 15.11 -2.66 0.67
CA SER A 219 16.32 -2.13 0.05
C SER A 219 16.48 -2.52 -1.42
N GLN A 220 15.97 -3.68 -1.83
CA GLN A 220 16.20 -4.25 -3.16
C GLN A 220 14.99 -4.14 -4.08
N PHE A 221 13.79 -4.01 -3.52
CA PHE A 221 12.54 -3.85 -4.23
C PHE A 221 12.03 -2.42 -4.15
N ARG A 222 11.14 -2.10 -5.06
CA ARG A 222 10.39 -0.85 -5.05
C ARG A 222 8.98 -1.05 -5.60
N PRO A 223 7.99 -0.35 -5.03
CA PRO A 223 6.67 -0.24 -5.64
C PRO A 223 6.76 0.67 -6.88
N VAL A 224 6.04 0.27 -7.92
CA VAL A 224 5.88 1.00 -9.19
C VAL A 224 4.39 1.03 -9.54
N SER A 225 3.85 2.22 -9.75
CA SER A 225 2.50 2.38 -10.29
C SER A 225 2.52 2.17 -11.80
N VAL A 226 1.84 1.12 -12.26
CA VAL A 226 1.53 0.87 -13.67
C VAL A 226 0.17 1.51 -13.95
N TYR A 227 0.06 2.34 -15.00
CA TYR A 227 -1.16 3.09 -15.26
C TYR A 227 -1.98 2.54 -16.43
N PHE A 228 -3.25 2.31 -16.17
CA PHE A 228 -4.28 1.97 -17.15
C PHE A 228 -5.24 3.14 -17.35
N LEU A 229 -6.08 3.09 -18.37
CA LEU A 229 -7.06 4.13 -18.66
C LEU A 229 -8.39 3.80 -17.97
N SER A 230 -9.07 4.79 -17.43
CA SER A 230 -10.50 4.65 -17.12
C SER A 230 -11.28 4.33 -18.41
N ARG A 231 -12.46 3.70 -18.29
CA ARG A 231 -13.27 3.32 -19.46
C ARG A 231 -13.72 4.49 -20.35
N ASP A 232 -13.79 5.69 -19.81
CA ASP A 232 -14.06 6.93 -20.55
C ASP A 232 -12.79 7.65 -21.04
N GLU A 233 -11.62 7.05 -20.81
CA GLU A 233 -10.28 7.52 -21.23
C GLU A 233 -9.96 8.94 -20.75
N LYS A 234 -10.44 9.31 -19.56
CA LYS A 234 -10.18 10.62 -18.94
C LYS A 234 -9.17 10.56 -17.80
N TYR A 235 -9.08 9.42 -17.11
CA TYR A 235 -8.24 9.24 -15.94
C TYR A 235 -7.22 8.14 -16.17
N LEU A 236 -6.07 8.29 -15.53
CA LEU A 236 -5.10 7.21 -15.32
C LEU A 236 -5.42 6.52 -13.99
N VAL A 237 -5.62 5.20 -14.04
CA VAL A 237 -5.91 4.36 -12.88
C VAL A 237 -4.65 3.57 -12.54
N PRO A 238 -4.07 3.76 -11.35
CA PRO A 238 -2.83 3.09 -10.98
C PRO A 238 -3.08 1.66 -10.48
N GLU A 239 -2.10 0.81 -10.76
CA GLU A 239 -1.94 -0.49 -10.13
C GLU A 239 -0.50 -0.65 -9.63
N ILE A 240 -0.31 -0.88 -8.33
CA ILE A 240 1.04 -1.04 -7.78
C ILE A 240 1.59 -2.43 -8.10
N ARG A 241 2.85 -2.45 -8.55
CA ARG A 241 3.67 -3.64 -8.77
C ARG A 241 5.01 -3.51 -8.08
N TRP A 242 5.49 -4.59 -7.49
CA TRP A 242 6.79 -4.62 -6.81
C TRP A 242 7.83 -5.28 -7.70
N PHE A 243 8.86 -4.50 -8.03
CA PHE A 243 9.98 -4.98 -8.84
C PHE A 243 11.29 -4.79 -8.10
N TRP A 244 12.27 -5.62 -8.46
CA TRP A 244 13.67 -5.32 -8.19
C TRP A 244 14.00 -3.92 -8.68
N ARG A 245 14.76 -3.15 -7.88
CA ARG A 245 15.19 -1.80 -8.24
C ARG A 245 16.06 -1.78 -9.48
N THR A 246 16.84 -2.84 -9.69
CA THR A 246 17.62 -3.03 -10.90
C THR A 246 16.70 -3.32 -12.09
N ARG A 247 16.80 -2.50 -13.15
CA ARG A 247 15.98 -2.60 -14.37
C ARG A 247 14.47 -2.45 -14.15
N ALA A 248 14.07 -1.70 -13.11
CA ALA A 248 12.67 -1.44 -12.80
C ALA A 248 11.89 -0.87 -14.00
N GLU A 249 12.56 -0.13 -14.90
CA GLU A 249 12.00 0.42 -16.13
C GLU A 249 11.52 -0.66 -17.09
N THR A 250 12.34 -1.71 -17.26
CA THR A 250 12.00 -2.85 -18.11
C THR A 250 10.83 -3.63 -17.54
N TYR A 251 10.84 -3.89 -16.23
CA TYR A 251 9.75 -4.59 -15.56
C TYR A 251 8.44 -3.80 -15.58
N ALA A 252 8.51 -2.49 -15.36
CA ALA A 252 7.33 -1.63 -15.41
C ALA A 252 6.67 -1.63 -16.80
N VAL A 253 7.46 -1.53 -17.88
CA VAL A 253 6.91 -1.60 -19.24
C VAL A 253 6.38 -3.01 -19.54
N ASN A 254 7.09 -4.07 -19.18
CA ASN A 254 6.58 -5.43 -19.39
C ASN A 254 5.27 -5.70 -18.63
N ALA A 255 5.12 -5.19 -17.40
CA ALA A 255 3.87 -5.30 -16.66
C ALA A 255 2.74 -4.50 -17.30
N LEU A 256 3.03 -3.29 -17.82
CA LEU A 256 2.05 -2.51 -18.57
C LEU A 256 1.62 -3.22 -19.87
N LEU A 257 2.56 -3.84 -20.59
CA LEU A 257 2.30 -4.63 -21.80
C LEU A 257 1.49 -5.91 -21.50
N ALA A 258 1.71 -6.52 -20.33
CA ALA A 258 0.93 -7.68 -19.88
C ALA A 258 -0.53 -7.33 -19.54
N GLY A 259 -0.79 -6.07 -19.18
CA GLY A 259 -2.12 -5.57 -18.88
C GLY A 259 -2.47 -5.55 -17.38
N PRO A 260 -3.68 -5.10 -17.05
CA PRO A 260 -4.15 -5.02 -15.67
C PRO A 260 -4.35 -6.41 -15.06
N SER A 261 -4.18 -6.54 -13.74
CA SER A 261 -4.48 -7.80 -13.05
C SER A 261 -5.97 -8.10 -13.02
N GLU A 262 -6.29 -9.35 -12.68
CA GLU A 262 -7.66 -9.88 -12.66
C GLU A 262 -8.64 -9.03 -11.85
N TRP A 263 -8.21 -8.51 -10.70
CA TRP A 263 -9.07 -7.70 -9.83
C TRP A 263 -9.39 -6.31 -10.43
N LEU A 264 -8.55 -5.78 -11.34
CA LEU A 264 -8.71 -4.42 -11.89
C LEU A 264 -9.24 -4.42 -13.34
N ARG A 265 -8.96 -5.48 -14.11
CA ARG A 265 -9.10 -5.52 -15.58
C ARG A 265 -10.47 -5.11 -16.11
N ASP A 266 -11.54 -5.34 -15.35
CA ASP A 266 -12.91 -5.12 -15.81
C ASP A 266 -13.41 -3.67 -15.61
N ALA A 267 -12.69 -2.83 -14.87
CA ALA A 267 -13.01 -1.39 -14.71
C ALA A 267 -12.11 -0.44 -15.51
N VAL A 268 -11.04 -0.96 -16.12
CA VAL A 268 -10.06 -0.17 -16.88
C VAL A 268 -9.95 -0.66 -18.32
N THR A 269 -9.27 0.11 -19.17
CA THR A 269 -8.88 -0.29 -20.52
C THR A 269 -7.38 -0.02 -20.73
N THR A 270 -6.83 -0.64 -21.78
CA THR A 270 -5.46 -0.38 -22.23
C THR A 270 -5.47 -0.11 -23.72
N ALA A 271 -4.73 0.92 -24.15
CA ALA A 271 -4.55 1.22 -25.57
C ALA A 271 -3.44 0.37 -26.22
N ILE A 272 -2.82 -0.53 -25.44
CA ILE A 272 -1.76 -1.41 -25.90
C ILE A 272 -2.37 -2.65 -26.57
N PRO A 273 -2.14 -2.85 -27.87
CA PRO A 273 -2.62 -4.06 -28.55
C PRO A 273 -1.94 -5.32 -28.01
N SER A 274 -2.73 -6.39 -27.87
CA SER A 274 -2.27 -7.68 -27.37
C SER A 274 -1.11 -8.23 -28.21
N GLY A 275 -0.11 -8.82 -27.54
CA GLY A 275 1.08 -9.38 -28.18
C GLY A 275 2.20 -8.38 -28.43
N THR A 276 2.00 -7.09 -28.13
CA THR A 276 3.06 -6.08 -28.12
C THR A 276 4.15 -6.48 -27.12
N ARG A 277 5.41 -6.47 -27.54
CA ARG A 277 6.58 -6.81 -26.72
C ARG A 277 7.70 -5.79 -26.88
N LEU A 278 8.69 -5.83 -25.99
CA LEU A 278 9.96 -5.14 -26.18
C LEU A 278 10.83 -5.88 -27.21
N VAL A 279 11.42 -5.17 -28.16
CA VAL A 279 12.26 -5.79 -29.23
C VAL A 279 13.57 -6.35 -28.68
N TYR A 280 14.11 -5.76 -27.61
CA TYR A 280 15.36 -6.15 -26.96
C TYR A 280 15.17 -6.63 -25.51
N ASP A 281 13.93 -6.99 -25.14
CA ASP A 281 13.55 -7.39 -23.77
C ASP A 281 14.07 -6.42 -22.69
N SER A 282 14.18 -5.14 -23.04
CA SER A 282 14.76 -4.11 -22.19
C SER A 282 14.31 -2.70 -22.56
N VAL A 283 14.27 -1.86 -21.54
CA VAL A 283 14.20 -0.41 -21.62
C VAL A 283 15.52 0.12 -21.08
N SER A 284 16.19 0.98 -21.84
CA SER A 284 17.46 1.60 -21.42
C SER A 284 17.23 3.07 -21.06
N VAL A 285 18.00 3.59 -20.10
CA VAL A 285 17.94 5.00 -19.72
C VAL A 285 19.31 5.62 -19.95
N ASP A 286 19.36 6.70 -20.71
CA ASP A 286 20.62 7.41 -20.97
C ASP A 286 21.00 8.38 -19.83
N ALA A 287 22.16 9.01 -19.97
CA ALA A 287 22.69 9.93 -18.94
C ALA A 287 21.81 11.18 -18.72
N ASN A 288 20.96 11.55 -19.68
CA ASN A 288 20.03 12.68 -19.54
C ASN A 288 18.74 12.26 -18.83
N GLY A 289 18.51 10.96 -18.66
CA GLY A 289 17.30 10.39 -18.09
C GLY A 289 16.22 10.11 -19.13
N MET A 290 16.57 10.03 -20.42
CA MET A 290 15.61 9.61 -21.45
C MET A 290 15.54 8.08 -21.48
N ALA A 291 14.35 7.54 -21.24
CA ALA A 291 14.10 6.10 -21.36
C ALA A 291 13.76 5.74 -22.81
N HIS A 292 14.54 4.84 -23.39
CA HIS A 292 14.38 4.34 -24.75
C HIS A 292 13.55 3.06 -24.73
N VAL A 293 12.35 3.11 -25.30
CA VAL A 293 11.40 2.00 -25.36
C VAL A 293 11.24 1.58 -26.81
N ASN A 294 11.61 0.34 -27.14
CA ASN A 294 11.45 -0.18 -28.50
C ASN A 294 10.45 -1.33 -28.51
N LEU A 295 9.27 -1.04 -29.07
CA LEU A 295 8.13 -1.95 -29.13
C LEU A 295 8.12 -2.75 -30.44
N SER A 296 7.46 -3.89 -30.43
CA SER A 296 7.22 -4.70 -31.61
C SER A 296 6.14 -4.12 -32.53
N GLY A 297 6.03 -4.64 -33.75
CA GLY A 297 5.15 -4.10 -34.80
C GLY A 297 3.67 -4.06 -34.45
N GLU A 298 3.24 -4.89 -33.50
CA GLU A 298 1.86 -4.95 -32.99
C GLU A 298 1.39 -3.59 -32.45
N ALA A 299 2.28 -2.76 -31.90
CA ALA A 299 1.96 -1.41 -31.42
C ALA A 299 1.40 -0.47 -32.51
N LEU A 300 1.55 -0.82 -33.80
CA LEU A 300 1.02 -0.06 -34.94
C LEU A 300 -0.36 -0.54 -35.43
N THR A 301 -0.95 -1.54 -34.78
CA THR A 301 -2.25 -2.12 -35.20
C THR A 301 -3.47 -1.33 -34.71
N VAL A 302 -3.26 -0.31 -33.87
CA VAL A 302 -4.30 0.54 -33.28
C VAL A 302 -4.35 1.92 -33.91
N SER A 303 -5.40 2.70 -33.61
CA SER A 303 -5.61 4.02 -34.22
C SER A 303 -4.55 5.05 -33.80
N ALA A 304 -4.47 6.19 -34.49
CA ALA A 304 -3.55 7.26 -34.07
C ALA A 304 -3.87 7.83 -32.68
N ALA A 305 -5.15 7.83 -32.28
CA ALA A 305 -5.57 8.23 -30.94
C ALA A 305 -5.13 7.20 -29.89
N ASP A 306 -5.32 5.91 -30.17
CA ASP A 306 -4.87 4.83 -29.28
C ASP A 306 -3.35 4.80 -29.15
N ARG A 307 -2.61 5.13 -30.22
CA ARG A 307 -1.15 5.28 -30.13
C ARG A 307 -0.75 6.42 -29.17
N SER A 308 -1.47 7.54 -29.18
CA SER A 308 -1.25 8.61 -28.19
C SER A 308 -1.59 8.18 -26.77
N ASN A 309 -2.69 7.45 -26.57
CA ASN A 309 -3.06 6.86 -25.29
C ASN A 309 -2.02 5.84 -24.78
N LEU A 310 -1.53 4.96 -25.65
CA LEU A 310 -0.45 4.01 -25.39
C LEU A 310 0.79 4.75 -24.88
N THR A 311 1.18 5.83 -25.56
CA THR A 311 2.32 6.63 -25.15
C THR A 311 2.09 7.29 -23.81
N SER A 312 0.89 7.85 -23.55
CA SER A 312 0.55 8.43 -22.26
C SER A 312 0.62 7.42 -21.11
N GLN A 313 0.21 6.15 -21.33
CA GLN A 313 0.32 5.09 -20.32
C GLN A 313 1.78 4.74 -20.02
N ILE A 314 2.63 4.58 -21.05
CA ILE A 314 4.06 4.30 -20.89
C ILE A 314 4.76 5.48 -20.19
N GLU A 315 4.47 6.71 -20.62
CA GLU A 315 5.00 7.94 -20.04
C GLU A 315 4.62 8.07 -18.57
N ALA A 316 3.33 7.93 -18.25
CA ALA A 316 2.84 8.02 -16.87
C ALA A 316 3.50 6.98 -15.95
N THR A 317 3.74 5.77 -16.46
CA THR A 317 4.39 4.68 -15.71
C THR A 317 5.89 4.95 -15.51
N LEU A 318 6.63 5.26 -16.57
CA LEU A 318 8.08 5.42 -16.51
C LEU A 318 8.52 6.69 -15.78
N LEU A 319 7.79 7.81 -15.91
CA LEU A 319 8.12 9.07 -15.23
C LEU A 319 7.99 8.99 -13.69
N ARG A 320 7.42 7.90 -13.14
CA ARG A 320 7.45 7.63 -11.68
C ARG A 320 8.75 7.02 -11.20
N LEU A 321 9.62 6.58 -12.10
CA LEU A 321 10.89 5.94 -11.75
C LEU A 321 12.00 6.99 -11.61
N PRO A 322 12.78 6.99 -10.50
CA PRO A 322 13.97 7.81 -10.36
C PRO A 322 14.91 7.61 -11.54
N GLY A 323 15.49 8.72 -12.00
CA GLY A 323 16.40 8.71 -13.15
C GLY A 323 15.70 8.91 -14.49
N VAL A 324 14.40 8.61 -14.63
CA VAL A 324 13.64 8.87 -15.85
C VAL A 324 13.05 10.28 -15.83
N ARG A 325 13.24 11.03 -16.92
CA ARG A 325 12.79 12.41 -17.08
C ARG A 325 11.98 12.64 -18.35
N SER A 326 12.19 11.80 -19.35
CA SER A 326 11.47 11.79 -20.62
C SER A 326 11.52 10.37 -21.19
N ILE A 327 10.72 10.11 -22.21
CA ILE A 327 10.72 8.84 -22.92
C ILE A 327 10.92 9.07 -24.42
N ASP A 328 11.54 8.11 -25.09
CA ASP A 328 11.58 7.95 -26.54
C ASP A 328 10.95 6.60 -26.88
N ILE A 329 9.94 6.58 -27.74
CA ILE A 329 9.28 5.35 -28.17
C ILE A 329 9.58 5.10 -29.64
N GLN A 330 10.05 3.90 -29.92
CA GLN A 330 10.28 3.38 -31.26
C GLN A 330 9.49 2.09 -31.46
N VAL A 331 9.17 1.78 -32.70
CA VAL A 331 8.65 0.47 -33.12
C VAL A 331 9.62 -0.13 -34.13
N ASN A 332 10.17 -1.30 -33.81
CA ASN A 332 11.22 -1.94 -34.62
C ASN A 332 12.36 -0.97 -34.99
N SER A 333 12.80 -0.16 -34.01
CA SER A 333 13.84 0.88 -34.18
C SER A 333 13.48 2.04 -35.13
N VAL A 334 12.19 2.27 -35.39
CA VAL A 334 11.68 3.43 -36.14
C VAL A 334 10.82 4.29 -35.22
N ASP A 335 10.97 5.62 -35.31
CA ASP A 335 10.22 6.58 -34.49
C ASP A 335 8.71 6.30 -34.50
N PHE A 336 8.14 6.19 -33.30
CA PHE A 336 6.73 5.90 -33.12
C PHE A 336 5.88 7.13 -33.43
N GLN A 337 5.23 7.10 -34.60
CA GLN A 337 4.38 8.21 -35.03
C GLN A 337 3.04 8.20 -34.28
N GLN A 338 2.74 9.30 -33.60
CA GLN A 338 1.52 9.51 -32.82
C GLN A 338 1.00 10.94 -32.98
N ASN A 339 -0.25 11.16 -32.58
CA ASN A 339 -0.78 12.52 -32.43
C ASN A 339 -0.31 13.12 -31.09
N THR A 340 -0.67 14.38 -30.83
CA THR A 340 -0.51 14.98 -29.50
C THR A 340 -1.18 14.10 -28.44
N ASN A 341 -0.47 13.86 -27.34
CA ASN A 341 -0.99 13.10 -26.22
C ASN A 341 -2.18 13.82 -25.59
N PRO A 342 -3.25 13.09 -25.20
CA PRO A 342 -4.34 13.69 -24.45
C PRO A 342 -3.87 14.08 -23.05
N GLU A 343 -4.52 15.10 -22.47
CA GLU A 343 -4.38 15.45 -21.07
C GLU A 343 -5.21 14.48 -20.23
N LEU A 344 -4.54 13.48 -19.65
CA LEU A 344 -5.17 12.51 -18.76
C LEU A 344 -5.02 12.94 -17.31
N ILE A 345 -6.10 12.84 -16.54
CA ILE A 345 -6.12 13.22 -15.14
C ILE A 345 -5.47 12.10 -14.31
N ARG A 346 -4.57 12.49 -13.41
CA ARG A 346 -3.89 11.57 -12.48
C ARG A 346 -3.82 12.22 -11.10
N ASP A 347 -4.26 11.48 -10.09
CA ASP A 347 -4.18 11.88 -8.67
C ASP A 347 -4.55 13.37 -8.43
N PRO A 348 -5.78 13.78 -8.82
CA PRO A 348 -6.16 15.18 -8.82
C PRO A 348 -6.22 15.75 -7.40
N ILE A 349 -5.92 17.04 -7.27
CA ILE A 349 -6.16 17.78 -6.02
C ILE A 349 -7.53 18.45 -6.16
N LEU A 350 -8.57 17.82 -5.60
CA LEU A 350 -9.95 18.31 -5.71
C LEU A 350 -10.23 19.48 -4.74
N ALA A 351 -9.56 19.51 -3.59
CA ALA A 351 -9.57 20.64 -2.68
C ALA A 351 -8.29 20.67 -1.83
N SER A 352 -7.91 21.86 -1.38
CA SER A 352 -6.75 22.08 -0.49
C SER A 352 -7.13 22.15 0.99
N THR A 353 -8.41 22.40 1.28
CA THR A 353 -8.95 22.52 2.63
C THR A 353 -10.31 21.83 2.76
N PRO A 354 -10.66 21.31 3.96
CA PRO A 354 -11.94 20.65 4.16
C PRO A 354 -13.08 21.66 4.30
N VAL A 355 -14.27 21.18 3.95
CA VAL A 355 -15.54 21.71 4.46
C VAL A 355 -15.85 21.01 5.78
N VAL A 356 -16.34 21.75 6.76
CA VAL A 356 -16.76 21.26 8.09
C VAL A 356 -18.16 21.74 8.39
N LEU A 357 -18.88 21.02 9.24
CA LEU A 357 -20.14 21.50 9.84
C LEU A 357 -19.81 22.21 11.15
N THR A 358 -20.21 23.47 11.28
CA THR A 358 -20.15 24.24 12.53
C THR A 358 -21.49 24.88 12.83
N GLY A 359 -22.03 24.61 14.01
CA GLY A 359 -23.42 24.95 14.32
C GLY A 359 -24.37 24.30 13.30
N ASP A 360 -25.09 25.13 12.54
CA ASP A 360 -26.04 24.69 11.52
C ASP A 360 -25.57 24.98 10.08
N ARG A 361 -24.30 25.34 9.86
CA ARG A 361 -23.81 25.72 8.51
C ARG A 361 -22.55 24.97 8.12
N LEU A 362 -22.47 24.67 6.83
CA LEU A 362 -21.23 24.20 6.21
C LEU A 362 -20.29 25.38 6.02
N GLN A 363 -19.03 25.20 6.44
CA GLN A 363 -18.01 26.22 6.38
C GLN A 363 -16.68 25.63 5.89
N ARG A 364 -15.91 26.41 5.14
CA ARG A 364 -14.57 26.02 4.69
C ARG A 364 -13.55 26.35 5.77
N LEU A 365 -12.81 25.36 6.22
CA LEU A 365 -11.76 25.53 7.23
C LEU A 365 -10.43 25.93 6.57
N SER A 366 -9.92 27.12 6.88
CA SER A 366 -8.59 27.56 6.46
C SER A 366 -7.72 27.84 7.68
N GLY A 367 -6.74 26.98 7.94
CA GLY A 367 -5.91 27.05 9.15
C GLY A 367 -6.74 26.77 10.41
N ARG A 368 -7.15 27.84 11.11
CA ARG A 368 -8.00 27.79 12.32
C ARG A 368 -9.23 28.70 12.21
N THR A 369 -9.49 29.22 11.02
CA THR A 369 -10.63 30.10 10.73
C THR A 369 -11.56 29.40 9.77
N VAL A 370 -12.84 29.75 9.85
CA VAL A 370 -13.89 29.17 9.02
C VAL A 370 -14.61 30.26 8.25
N GLU A 371 -14.99 29.94 7.02
CA GLU A 371 -15.77 30.83 6.14
C GLU A 371 -17.02 30.11 5.65
N PRO A 372 -18.22 30.70 5.76
CA PRO A 372 -19.46 30.07 5.30
C PRO A 372 -19.44 29.67 3.82
N LEU A 373 -19.98 28.49 3.52
CA LEU A 373 -20.17 28.02 2.15
C LEU A 373 -21.60 28.36 1.70
N GLU A 374 -21.78 29.52 1.06
CA GLU A 374 -23.10 30.06 0.68
C GLU A 374 -23.85 29.22 -0.37
N THR A 375 -23.21 28.22 -0.97
CA THR A 375 -23.84 27.27 -1.89
C THR A 375 -24.90 26.40 -1.21
N PHE A 376 -24.77 26.15 0.09
CA PHE A 376 -25.67 25.30 0.87
C PHE A 376 -26.46 26.12 1.90
N ASP A 377 -27.69 25.71 2.16
CA ASP A 377 -28.57 26.35 3.16
C ASP A 377 -28.26 25.85 4.58
N SER A 378 -28.96 26.39 5.59
CA SER A 378 -28.90 25.91 6.97
C SER A 378 -29.32 24.45 7.08
N LEU A 379 -28.60 23.72 7.94
CA LEU A 379 -28.83 22.33 8.30
C LEU A 379 -29.51 22.18 9.67
N ALA A 380 -30.11 23.25 10.18
CA ALA A 380 -30.71 23.28 11.51
C ALA A 380 -31.80 22.20 11.67
N GLY A 381 -31.69 21.43 12.75
CA GLY A 381 -32.66 20.39 13.09
C GLY A 381 -32.49 19.06 12.37
N LEU A 382 -31.45 18.90 11.55
CA LEU A 382 -31.10 17.63 10.91
C LEU A 382 -30.18 16.81 11.83
N ASP A 383 -30.48 15.51 12.00
CA ASP A 383 -29.63 14.56 12.73
C ASP A 383 -28.55 13.98 11.80
N ILE A 384 -27.51 14.76 11.55
CA ILE A 384 -26.47 14.39 10.58
C ILE A 384 -25.47 13.42 11.21
N THR A 385 -25.25 12.28 10.55
CA THR A 385 -24.32 11.24 10.99
C THR A 385 -23.30 10.84 9.91
N GLY A 386 -23.33 11.50 8.76
CA GLY A 386 -22.40 11.28 7.65
C GLY A 386 -22.60 12.30 6.55
N MET A 387 -21.55 12.62 5.81
CA MET A 387 -21.55 13.62 4.74
C MET A 387 -20.53 13.28 3.66
N SER A 388 -20.88 13.56 2.40
CA SER A 388 -19.93 13.59 1.28
C SER A 388 -20.33 14.68 0.28
N LEU A 389 -19.34 15.21 -0.43
CA LEU A 389 -19.47 16.30 -1.39
C LEU A 389 -18.95 15.86 -2.76
N ASP A 390 -19.53 16.42 -3.82
CA ASP A 390 -19.01 16.25 -5.17
C ASP A 390 -17.75 17.11 -5.43
N GLU A 391 -17.05 16.83 -6.52
CA GLU A 391 -15.81 17.54 -6.92
C GLU A 391 -15.99 19.06 -7.00
N THR A 392 -17.19 19.52 -7.38
CA THR A 392 -17.49 20.96 -7.52
C THR A 392 -17.87 21.62 -6.20
N GLN A 393 -18.16 20.86 -5.14
CA GLN A 393 -18.69 21.32 -3.86
C GLN A 393 -19.98 22.14 -4.02
N THR A 394 -20.79 21.77 -5.01
CA THR A 394 -22.12 22.36 -5.26
C THR A 394 -23.25 21.37 -5.04
N TYR A 395 -22.89 20.11 -4.83
CA TYR A 395 -23.80 19.03 -4.52
C TYR A 395 -23.18 18.16 -3.43
N GLY A 396 -24.02 17.55 -2.60
CA GLY A 396 -23.57 16.57 -1.63
C GLY A 396 -24.73 15.77 -1.07
N ALA A 397 -24.37 14.76 -0.30
CA ALA A 397 -25.31 13.89 0.38
C ALA A 397 -25.03 13.88 1.88
N LEU A 398 -26.11 13.86 2.67
CA LEU A 398 -26.09 13.66 4.11
C LEU A 398 -26.69 12.31 4.43
N ARG A 399 -26.12 11.62 5.43
CA ARG A 399 -26.82 10.57 6.15
C ARG A 399 -27.52 11.20 7.35
N LEU A 400 -28.83 11.03 7.40
CA LEU A 400 -29.65 11.44 8.54
C LEU A 400 -29.95 10.21 9.40
N GLY A 401 -29.71 10.30 10.70
CA GLY A 401 -29.81 9.16 11.61
C GLY A 401 -28.98 7.99 11.09
N LYS A 402 -29.61 6.86 10.77
CA LYS A 402 -28.97 5.77 10.03
C LYS A 402 -29.89 5.13 8.97
N ASP A 403 -31.02 5.76 8.68
CA ASP A 403 -32.09 5.18 7.87
C ASP A 403 -32.31 5.94 6.55
N GLN A 404 -31.68 7.10 6.36
CA GLN A 404 -31.89 7.91 5.17
C GLN A 404 -30.62 8.59 4.66
N LEU A 405 -30.45 8.60 3.33
CA LEU A 405 -29.61 9.56 2.63
C LEU A 405 -30.46 10.63 1.95
N VAL A 406 -30.02 11.88 2.08
CA VAL A 406 -30.67 13.05 1.45
C VAL A 406 -29.64 13.93 0.76
N THR A 407 -30.07 14.76 -0.19
CA THR A 407 -29.21 15.83 -0.71
C THR A 407 -28.94 16.89 0.37
N ILE A 408 -27.80 17.57 0.32
CA ILE A 408 -27.61 18.78 1.13
C ILE A 408 -28.54 19.87 0.58
N PRO A 409 -29.35 20.56 1.41
CA PRO A 409 -30.24 21.62 0.95
C PRO A 409 -29.45 22.81 0.40
N VAL A 410 -29.98 23.45 -0.64
CA VAL A 410 -29.45 24.68 -1.23
C VAL A 410 -30.45 25.83 -1.06
N PRO A 411 -30.03 27.10 -1.09
CA PRO A 411 -30.92 28.22 -0.80
C PRO A 411 -32.20 28.22 -1.64
N GLY A 412 -33.35 28.14 -0.96
CA GLY A 412 -34.67 28.13 -1.59
C GLY A 412 -35.21 26.75 -1.97
N GLU A 413 -34.46 25.68 -1.72
CA GLU A 413 -34.85 24.30 -2.00
C GLU A 413 -34.74 23.42 -0.75
N GLN A 414 -35.67 22.49 -0.58
CA GLN A 414 -35.60 21.49 0.49
C GLN A 414 -34.70 20.33 0.05
N HIS A 415 -34.13 19.61 1.01
CA HIS A 415 -33.42 18.37 0.69
C HIS A 415 -34.36 17.33 0.07
N VAL A 416 -33.82 16.53 -0.84
CA VAL A 416 -34.54 15.42 -1.49
C VAL A 416 -34.02 14.11 -0.93
N THR A 417 -34.91 13.14 -0.73
CA THR A 417 -34.51 11.78 -0.33
C THR A 417 -33.84 11.08 -1.49
N LEU A 418 -32.62 10.59 -1.26
CA LEU A 418 -31.85 9.81 -2.22
C LEU A 418 -32.04 8.31 -1.98
N MET A 419 -31.99 7.88 -0.72
CA MET A 419 -32.07 6.47 -0.36
C MET A 419 -32.66 6.31 1.04
N THR A 420 -33.39 5.22 1.27
CA THR A 420 -33.81 4.77 2.60
C THR A 420 -33.31 3.35 2.88
N GLY A 421 -33.02 3.06 4.14
CA GLY A 421 -32.53 1.77 4.64
C GLY A 421 -32.74 1.63 6.14
N ASN A 422 -32.18 0.60 6.77
CA ASN A 422 -32.36 0.34 8.20
C ASN A 422 -31.09 0.58 9.04
N ASP A 423 -29.91 0.59 8.42
CA ASP A 423 -28.63 0.93 9.05
C ASP A 423 -27.59 1.29 7.98
N LEU A 424 -27.88 2.35 7.22
CA LEU A 424 -27.04 2.85 6.13
C LEU A 424 -25.70 3.33 6.66
N VAL A 425 -24.62 3.05 5.92
CA VAL A 425 -23.29 3.64 6.17
C VAL A 425 -23.18 5.02 5.54
N ALA A 426 -22.17 5.80 5.98
CA ALA A 426 -21.93 7.14 5.46
C ALA A 426 -21.75 7.13 3.93
N PRO A 427 -22.20 8.18 3.22
CA PRO A 427 -22.15 8.21 1.76
C PRO A 427 -20.72 8.47 1.24
N SER A 428 -20.46 8.00 0.02
CA SER A 428 -19.32 8.42 -0.83
C SER A 428 -19.84 8.80 -2.21
N ILE A 429 -19.31 9.85 -2.81
CA ILE A 429 -19.77 10.37 -4.12
C ILE A 429 -18.67 10.15 -5.14
N ASP A 430 -18.98 9.40 -6.19
CA ASP A 430 -18.05 9.23 -7.31
C ASP A 430 -18.08 10.41 -8.28
N ARG A 431 -17.04 10.52 -9.13
CA ARG A 431 -16.92 11.58 -10.14
C ARG A 431 -18.04 11.59 -11.20
N PHE A 432 -18.83 10.53 -11.31
CA PHE A 432 -19.98 10.45 -12.20
C PHE A 432 -21.28 10.90 -11.49
N GLY A 433 -21.18 11.32 -10.23
CA GLY A 433 -22.28 11.86 -9.44
C GLY A 433 -23.14 10.81 -8.75
N TRP A 434 -22.72 9.53 -8.73
CA TRP A 434 -23.41 8.51 -7.96
C TRP A 434 -23.06 8.61 -6.48
N VAL A 435 -24.09 8.63 -5.65
CA VAL A 435 -23.98 8.55 -4.19
C VAL A 435 -24.08 7.08 -3.80
N TRP A 436 -23.00 6.54 -3.27
CA TRP A 436 -22.88 5.17 -2.82
C TRP A 436 -23.22 5.05 -1.33
N SER A 437 -23.86 3.95 -0.94
CA SER A 437 -24.02 3.52 0.45
C SER A 437 -24.32 2.02 0.50
N GLY A 438 -24.26 1.46 1.69
CA GLY A 438 -24.58 0.07 1.99
C GLY A 438 -25.22 -0.03 3.37
N GLU A 439 -25.66 -1.22 3.76
CA GLU A 439 -26.22 -1.45 5.09
C GLU A 439 -25.24 -2.20 5.99
N SER A 440 -25.19 -1.82 7.26
CA SER A 440 -24.49 -2.53 8.34
C SER A 440 -25.32 -3.72 8.83
N LEU A 441 -25.79 -4.54 7.90
CA LEU A 441 -26.59 -5.75 8.12
C LEU A 441 -25.92 -6.94 7.44
N SER A 442 -26.15 -8.15 7.94
CA SER A 442 -25.56 -9.38 7.38
C SER A 442 -26.05 -9.73 5.96
N THR A 443 -27.05 -9.04 5.42
CA THR A 443 -27.44 -9.18 4.02
C THR A 443 -26.90 -7.99 3.23
N PRO A 444 -25.94 -8.19 2.30
CA PRO A 444 -25.29 -7.08 1.62
C PRO A 444 -26.28 -6.32 0.74
N ASN A 445 -26.39 -5.02 1.00
CA ASN A 445 -27.24 -4.11 0.26
C ASN A 445 -26.44 -2.90 -0.22
N LEU A 446 -25.37 -3.14 -0.97
CA LEU A 446 -24.60 -2.07 -1.61
C LEU A 446 -25.44 -1.45 -2.74
N ARG A 447 -25.69 -0.15 -2.65
CA ARG A 447 -26.53 0.61 -3.57
C ARG A 447 -25.83 1.90 -3.99
N ALA A 448 -26.20 2.36 -5.17
CA ALA A 448 -25.79 3.66 -5.68
C ALA A 448 -27.01 4.39 -6.26
N VAL A 449 -27.12 5.68 -5.98
CA VAL A 449 -28.18 6.54 -6.49
C VAL A 449 -27.62 7.78 -7.16
N ASN A 450 -28.12 8.10 -8.35
CA ASN A 450 -27.73 9.29 -9.10
C ASN A 450 -28.64 10.49 -8.75
N ARG A 451 -28.21 11.70 -9.11
CA ARG A 451 -28.94 12.96 -8.92
C ARG A 451 -30.30 12.98 -9.62
N ASP A 452 -30.47 12.20 -10.69
CA ASP A 452 -31.74 12.07 -11.41
C ASP A 452 -32.74 11.12 -10.71
N GLY A 453 -32.35 10.54 -9.57
CA GLY A 453 -33.14 9.57 -8.81
C GLY A 453 -33.02 8.14 -9.29
N THR A 454 -32.22 7.87 -10.33
CA THR A 454 -31.90 6.51 -10.75
C THR A 454 -31.15 5.81 -9.64
N GLU A 455 -31.67 4.67 -9.21
CA GLU A 455 -31.10 3.87 -8.15
C GLU A 455 -30.79 2.46 -8.64
N VAL A 456 -29.61 1.95 -8.27
CA VAL A 456 -29.14 0.62 -8.63
C VAL A 456 -28.61 -0.12 -7.39
N GLN A 457 -28.89 -1.42 -7.33
CA GLN A 457 -28.19 -2.33 -6.43
C GLN A 457 -26.93 -2.83 -7.15
N VAL A 458 -25.79 -2.76 -6.47
CA VAL A 458 -24.49 -3.14 -7.04
C VAL A 458 -24.09 -4.51 -6.52
N SER A 459 -23.92 -5.47 -7.43
CA SER A 459 -23.63 -6.86 -7.06
C SER A 459 -22.20 -7.01 -6.53
N ALA A 460 -22.04 -7.61 -5.35
CA ALA A 460 -20.74 -7.91 -4.73
C ALA A 460 -20.84 -9.21 -3.92
N ASN A 461 -20.60 -10.36 -4.56
CA ASN A 461 -20.86 -11.68 -3.98
C ASN A 461 -20.02 -11.97 -2.72
N TRP A 462 -18.81 -11.42 -2.65
CA TRP A 462 -17.88 -11.57 -1.53
C TRP A 462 -18.31 -10.82 -0.26
N LEU A 463 -19.35 -9.97 -0.35
CA LEU A 463 -20.01 -9.33 0.80
C LEU A 463 -21.16 -10.17 1.38
N ALA A 464 -21.45 -11.35 0.83
CA ALA A 464 -22.50 -12.22 1.38
C ALA A 464 -22.24 -12.50 2.87
N GLU A 465 -23.28 -12.35 3.70
CA GLU A 465 -23.24 -12.60 5.15
C GLU A 465 -22.40 -11.60 5.95
N ARG A 466 -22.06 -10.43 5.37
CA ARG A 466 -21.17 -9.43 5.97
C ARG A 466 -21.87 -8.09 6.16
N SER A 467 -21.56 -7.43 7.27
CA SER A 467 -22.01 -6.05 7.52
C SER A 467 -21.00 -5.06 6.94
N ILE A 468 -21.48 -4.07 6.19
CA ILE A 468 -20.64 -2.97 5.68
C ILE A 468 -20.46 -1.95 6.81
N ILE A 469 -19.22 -1.50 7.03
CA ILE A 469 -18.86 -0.51 8.05
C ILE A 469 -18.61 0.87 7.42
N ASP A 470 -17.81 0.91 6.35
CA ASP A 470 -17.46 2.15 5.64
C ASP A 470 -17.18 1.87 4.16
N ILE A 471 -17.40 2.87 3.30
CA ILE A 471 -17.19 2.77 1.85
C ILE A 471 -16.54 4.05 1.30
N LYS A 472 -15.60 3.89 0.35
CA LYS A 472 -14.95 5.01 -0.32
C LYS A 472 -14.64 4.69 -1.77
N VAL A 473 -15.27 5.41 -2.69
CA VAL A 473 -14.94 5.32 -4.12
C VAL A 473 -13.69 6.14 -4.41
N SER A 474 -12.80 5.63 -5.26
CA SER A 474 -11.58 6.35 -5.67
C SER A 474 -11.93 7.59 -6.52
N HIS A 475 -11.06 8.61 -6.50
CA HIS A 475 -11.25 9.81 -7.31
C HIS A 475 -11.32 9.54 -8.83
N ASP A 476 -10.69 8.45 -9.31
CA ASP A 476 -10.80 8.00 -10.70
C ASP A 476 -12.14 7.29 -11.02
N GLY A 477 -12.94 6.95 -10.00
CA GLY A 477 -14.24 6.30 -10.11
C GLY A 477 -14.23 4.83 -10.52
N ALA A 478 -13.04 4.23 -10.70
CA ALA A 478 -12.85 2.86 -11.17
C ALA A 478 -12.66 1.84 -10.03
N ARG A 479 -12.41 2.30 -8.80
CA ARG A 479 -12.18 1.43 -7.63
C ARG A 479 -13.04 1.85 -6.45
N ILE A 480 -13.37 0.91 -5.59
CA ILE A 480 -14.06 1.15 -4.32
C ILE A 480 -13.34 0.38 -3.22
N ALA A 481 -13.08 1.07 -2.10
CA ALA A 481 -12.64 0.45 -0.87
C ALA A 481 -13.85 0.23 0.04
N ILE A 482 -13.92 -0.93 0.69
CA ILE A 482 -15.00 -1.30 1.60
C ILE A 482 -14.37 -1.89 2.87
N ILE A 483 -14.75 -1.33 4.03
CA ILE A 483 -14.58 -1.99 5.31
C ILE A 483 -15.84 -2.81 5.58
N SER A 484 -15.70 -4.09 5.86
CA SER A 484 -16.84 -4.93 6.24
C SER A 484 -16.42 -6.04 7.19
N ALA A 485 -17.37 -6.57 7.96
CA ALA A 485 -17.09 -7.49 9.06
C ALA A 485 -17.96 -8.76 9.03
N VAL A 486 -17.37 -9.83 9.57
CA VAL A 486 -18.06 -11.05 10.01
C VAL A 486 -17.90 -11.14 11.52
N GLY A 487 -18.98 -10.93 12.27
CA GLY A 487 -18.89 -10.80 13.73
C GLY A 487 -18.05 -9.58 14.11
N GLU A 488 -17.01 -9.79 14.92
CA GLU A 488 -16.09 -8.73 15.37
C GLU A 488 -14.86 -8.53 14.46
N GLN A 489 -14.67 -9.41 13.46
CA GLN A 489 -13.52 -9.33 12.57
C GLN A 489 -13.87 -8.49 11.34
N SER A 490 -13.28 -7.30 11.26
CA SER A 490 -13.36 -6.44 10.07
C SER A 490 -12.19 -6.68 9.13
N GLN A 491 -12.43 -6.52 7.82
CA GLN A 491 -11.38 -6.49 6.81
C GLN A 491 -11.61 -5.36 5.82
N ILE A 492 -10.52 -4.95 5.16
CA ILE A 492 -10.52 -3.90 4.15
C ILE A 492 -10.29 -4.55 2.80
N GLU A 493 -11.22 -4.33 1.88
CA GLU A 493 -11.17 -4.89 0.54
C GLU A 493 -11.32 -3.79 -0.50
N VAL A 494 -10.51 -3.85 -1.54
CA VAL A 494 -10.57 -2.95 -2.68
C VAL A 494 -10.96 -3.73 -3.92
N ALA A 495 -12.03 -3.30 -4.57
CA ALA A 495 -12.54 -3.93 -5.78
C ALA A 495 -12.65 -2.91 -6.93
N ALA A 496 -12.64 -3.42 -8.16
CA ALA A 496 -12.94 -2.63 -9.34
C ALA A 496 -14.45 -2.42 -9.48
N VAL A 497 -14.85 -1.21 -9.88
CA VAL A 497 -16.25 -0.84 -10.13
C VAL A 497 -16.59 -1.08 -11.59
N ILE A 498 -17.40 -2.12 -11.85
CA ILE A 498 -17.83 -2.49 -13.20
C ILE A 498 -19.09 -1.70 -13.56
N ARG A 499 -19.03 -0.98 -14.68
CA ARG A 499 -20.09 -0.09 -15.17
C ARG A 499 -20.51 -0.46 -16.59
N ASP A 500 -21.71 -0.06 -16.96
CA ASP A 500 -22.18 -0.13 -18.35
C ASP A 500 -21.62 1.03 -19.20
N GLY A 501 -22.02 1.10 -20.47
CA GLY A 501 -21.59 2.15 -21.41
C GLY A 501 -22.09 3.55 -21.09
N SER A 502 -23.00 3.70 -20.12
CA SER A 502 -23.52 4.98 -19.62
C SER A 502 -22.97 5.33 -18.23
N ASN A 503 -21.93 4.63 -17.77
CA ASN A 503 -21.31 4.77 -16.45
C ASN A 503 -22.22 4.41 -15.26
N VAL A 504 -23.28 3.63 -15.49
CA VAL A 504 -24.15 3.12 -14.43
C VAL A 504 -23.45 1.94 -13.74
N PRO A 505 -23.24 1.98 -12.41
CA PRO A 505 -22.69 0.86 -11.65
C PRO A 505 -23.51 -0.42 -11.80
N GLN A 506 -22.84 -1.57 -11.96
CA GLN A 506 -23.49 -2.88 -12.10
C GLN A 506 -23.01 -3.87 -11.01
N SER A 507 -21.71 -4.01 -10.86
CA SER A 507 -21.10 -4.97 -9.94
C SER A 507 -19.70 -4.55 -9.51
N LEU A 508 -19.18 -5.24 -8.50
CA LEU A 508 -17.77 -5.19 -8.10
C LEU A 508 -17.06 -6.45 -8.59
N SER A 509 -15.77 -6.33 -8.90
CA SER A 509 -14.90 -7.49 -9.17
C SER A 509 -14.65 -8.32 -7.90
N ASP A 510 -13.92 -9.43 -8.05
CA ASP A 510 -13.22 -10.02 -6.91
C ASP A 510 -12.22 -8.99 -6.33
N PRO A 511 -12.17 -8.85 -5.00
CA PRO A 511 -11.39 -7.80 -4.37
C PRO A 511 -9.95 -8.24 -4.12
N VAL A 512 -9.10 -7.27 -3.83
CA VAL A 512 -7.83 -7.49 -3.11
C VAL A 512 -8.01 -7.09 -1.65
N THR A 513 -7.61 -7.97 -0.74
CA THR A 513 -7.56 -7.67 0.70
C THR A 513 -6.32 -6.83 1.01
N VAL A 514 -6.53 -5.75 1.77
CA VAL A 514 -5.48 -4.82 2.21
C VAL A 514 -5.62 -4.58 3.70
N GLY A 515 -4.62 -4.00 4.34
CA GLY A 515 -4.75 -3.67 5.76
C GLY A 515 -4.64 -4.89 6.67
N SER A 516 -4.05 -6.01 6.21
CA SER A 516 -3.95 -7.26 6.97
C SER A 516 -3.23 -7.09 8.32
N ALA A 517 -2.43 -6.03 8.48
CA ALA A 517 -1.78 -5.68 9.75
C ALA A 517 -2.75 -5.19 10.85
N LEU A 518 -3.96 -4.77 10.47
CA LEU A 518 -4.98 -4.26 11.39
C LEU A 518 -5.81 -5.43 11.94
N GLY A 519 -6.15 -5.35 13.23
CA GLY A 519 -7.11 -6.28 13.85
C GLY A 519 -8.54 -5.82 13.69
N GLU A 520 -8.75 -4.51 13.64
CA GLU A 520 -10.04 -3.86 13.42
C GLU A 520 -9.83 -2.58 12.59
N ALA A 521 -10.75 -2.28 11.68
CA ALA A 521 -10.82 -1.04 10.91
C ALA A 521 -12.24 -0.47 10.99
N THR A 522 -12.36 0.84 11.18
CA THR A 522 -13.65 1.50 11.44
C THR A 522 -13.93 2.69 10.55
N LEU A 523 -12.90 3.42 10.11
CA LEU A 523 -13.03 4.59 9.22
C LEU A 523 -11.91 4.57 8.19
N MET A 524 -12.20 5.00 6.97
CA MET A 524 -11.17 5.18 5.95
C MET A 524 -11.40 6.39 5.04
N GLN A 525 -10.33 6.83 4.39
CA GLN A 525 -10.38 7.82 3.32
C GLN A 525 -9.20 7.65 2.36
N TRP A 526 -9.41 7.83 1.06
CA TRP A 526 -8.31 7.91 0.09
C TRP A 526 -7.41 9.12 0.39
N LEU A 527 -6.13 8.87 0.66
CA LEU A 527 -5.10 9.90 0.80
C LEU A 527 -4.55 10.32 -0.56
N ASP A 528 -4.45 9.37 -1.49
CA ASP A 528 -3.96 9.57 -2.84
C ASP A 528 -4.50 8.46 -3.75
N GLU A 529 -3.99 8.41 -4.97
CA GLU A 529 -4.36 7.42 -5.99
C GLU A 529 -4.14 5.95 -5.60
N SER A 530 -3.44 5.59 -4.53
CA SER A 530 -3.21 4.18 -4.14
C SER A 530 -3.16 3.92 -2.63
N THR A 531 -3.33 4.94 -1.81
CA THR A 531 -3.17 4.84 -0.36
C THR A 531 -4.44 5.29 0.36
N LEU A 532 -4.90 4.47 1.31
CA LEU A 532 -5.97 4.79 2.24
C LEU A 532 -5.36 5.25 3.58
N ALA A 533 -5.94 6.27 4.19
CA ALA A 533 -5.88 6.48 5.63
C ALA A 533 -6.94 5.61 6.27
N VAL A 534 -6.60 4.90 7.35
CA VAL A 534 -7.52 4.01 8.06
C VAL A 534 -7.38 4.25 9.55
N VAL A 535 -8.50 4.43 10.25
CA VAL A 535 -8.54 4.37 11.72
C VAL A 535 -9.03 2.99 12.15
N GLY A 536 -8.40 2.45 13.18
CA GLY A 536 -8.76 1.17 13.77
C GLY A 536 -7.77 0.74 14.86
N HIS A 537 -7.75 -0.55 15.14
CA HIS A 537 -6.86 -1.15 16.14
C HIS A 537 -5.82 -2.04 15.46
N SER A 538 -4.60 -2.02 15.98
CA SER A 538 -3.58 -3.01 15.59
C SER A 538 -4.03 -4.39 16.09
N ALA A 539 -3.67 -5.45 15.37
CA ALA A 539 -3.89 -6.82 15.87
C ALA A 539 -3.16 -7.11 17.20
N THR A 540 -2.20 -6.27 17.58
CA THR A 540 -1.37 -6.44 18.78
C THR A 540 -1.58 -5.36 19.85
N SER A 541 -2.47 -4.38 19.61
CA SER A 541 -2.70 -3.27 20.55
C SER A 541 -4.13 -2.72 20.46
N ASP A 542 -4.76 -2.56 21.62
CA ASP A 542 -6.09 -1.97 21.78
C ASP A 542 -6.12 -0.44 21.68
N LEU A 543 -5.04 0.21 21.25
CA LEU A 543 -5.01 1.66 21.06
C LEU A 543 -5.54 2.02 19.68
N GLU A 544 -6.60 2.82 19.65
CA GLU A 544 -7.11 3.41 18.41
C GLU A 544 -6.01 4.21 17.72
N SER A 545 -5.79 3.91 16.44
CA SER A 545 -4.62 4.36 15.70
C SER A 545 -4.95 4.66 14.26
N LEU A 546 -4.23 5.64 13.70
CA LEU A 546 -4.22 5.92 12.28
C LEU A 546 -3.15 5.06 11.60
N PHE A 547 -3.54 4.42 10.50
CA PHE A 547 -2.69 3.67 9.59
C PHE A 547 -2.72 4.28 8.19
N THR A 548 -1.64 4.13 7.44
CA THR A 548 -1.69 4.16 5.98
C THR A 548 -1.74 2.74 5.45
N VAL A 549 -2.68 2.47 4.55
CA VAL A 549 -2.85 1.17 3.90
C VAL A 549 -2.70 1.36 2.40
N THR A 550 -1.64 0.80 1.82
CA THR A 550 -1.36 0.92 0.39
C THR A 550 -2.00 -0.24 -0.36
N VAL A 551 -2.79 0.04 -1.41
CA VAL A 551 -3.36 -1.00 -2.27
C VAL A 551 -2.27 -1.67 -3.09
N GLY A 552 -2.04 -2.97 -2.86
CA GLY A 552 -0.88 -3.67 -3.40
C GLY A 552 0.43 -3.29 -2.70
N GLY A 553 0.38 -2.93 -1.42
CA GLY A 553 1.54 -2.62 -0.60
C GLY A 553 1.29 -2.91 0.87
N ARG A 554 2.16 -2.38 1.74
CA ARG A 554 2.10 -2.62 3.19
C ARG A 554 1.21 -1.62 3.91
N SER A 555 0.84 -1.99 5.11
CA SER A 555 0.16 -1.16 6.09
C SER A 555 1.17 -0.61 7.10
N GLU A 556 1.07 0.67 7.46
CA GLU A 556 1.96 1.31 8.42
C GLU A 556 1.17 2.06 9.48
N MET A 557 1.45 1.79 10.75
CA MET A 557 0.95 2.59 11.86
C MET A 557 1.64 3.95 11.86
N ILE A 558 0.85 5.01 11.87
CA ILE A 558 1.32 6.39 11.77
C ILE A 558 1.38 7.06 13.15
N SER A 559 0.27 7.00 13.87
CA SER A 559 0.11 7.65 15.18
C SER A 559 -1.16 7.14 15.85
N ASN A 560 -1.19 7.15 17.17
CA ASN A 560 -2.44 6.96 17.90
C ASN A 560 -3.40 8.14 17.64
N VAL A 561 -4.68 7.86 17.70
CA VAL A 561 -5.76 8.86 17.69
C VAL A 561 -6.78 8.48 18.75
N THR A 562 -7.69 9.37 19.12
CA THR A 562 -8.70 9.06 20.13
C THR A 562 -10.04 9.65 19.74
N GLY A 563 -11.06 8.81 19.79
CA GLY A 563 -12.45 9.19 19.59
C GLY A 563 -12.75 9.59 18.16
N ALA A 564 -12.03 9.07 17.17
CA ALA A 564 -12.27 9.41 15.77
C ALA A 564 -13.64 8.88 15.30
N VAL A 565 -14.48 9.76 14.73
CA VAL A 565 -15.81 9.38 14.22
C VAL A 565 -16.05 9.81 12.78
N SER A 566 -15.21 10.70 12.25
CA SER A 566 -15.24 11.11 10.85
C SER A 566 -13.83 11.47 10.36
N MET A 567 -13.62 11.36 9.05
CA MET A 567 -12.32 11.62 8.43
C MET A 567 -12.52 12.30 7.08
N GLY A 568 -11.68 13.29 6.82
CA GLY A 568 -11.58 13.94 5.51
C GLY A 568 -10.13 14.08 5.11
N ALA A 569 -9.83 13.75 3.87
CA ALA A 569 -8.48 13.84 3.33
C ALA A 569 -8.49 14.56 1.99
N GLY A 570 -7.65 15.58 1.88
CA GLY A 570 -7.12 16.01 0.60
C GLY A 570 -5.97 15.09 0.19
N ARG A 571 -5.03 15.62 -0.59
CA ARG A 571 -3.89 14.83 -1.05
C ARG A 571 -2.81 14.66 0.03
N GLY A 572 -2.64 13.42 0.48
CA GLY A 572 -1.59 12.98 1.39
C GLY A 572 -1.86 13.32 2.86
N LEU A 573 -1.01 12.75 3.73
CA LEU A 573 -1.16 12.82 5.20
C LEU A 573 -1.17 14.23 5.81
N ARG A 574 -0.66 15.25 5.10
CA ARG A 574 -0.65 16.63 5.59
C ARG A 574 -1.99 17.35 5.40
N SER A 575 -2.85 16.80 4.55
CA SER A 575 -4.20 17.28 4.30
C SER A 575 -5.26 16.34 4.87
N LEU A 576 -4.89 15.56 5.90
CA LEU A 576 -5.78 14.66 6.64
C LEU A 576 -6.31 15.34 7.89
N PHE A 577 -7.63 15.26 8.08
CA PHE A 577 -8.36 15.80 9.21
C PHE A 577 -9.25 14.73 9.81
N ILE A 578 -9.35 14.73 11.15
CA ILE A 578 -10.18 13.79 11.90
C ILE A 578 -11.19 14.59 12.71
N GLY A 579 -12.46 14.27 12.59
CA GLY A 579 -13.50 14.75 13.51
C GLY A 579 -13.68 13.75 14.64
N THR A 580 -13.73 14.24 15.88
CA THR A 580 -13.84 13.40 17.08
C THR A 580 -15.27 13.35 17.63
N ASN A 581 -15.53 12.40 18.53
CA ASN A 581 -16.78 12.30 19.31
C ASN A 581 -16.96 13.46 20.33
N THR A 582 -15.95 14.32 20.49
CA THR A 582 -15.97 15.55 21.29
C THR A 582 -16.20 16.80 20.45
N GLU A 583 -16.56 16.65 19.17
CA GLU A 583 -16.77 17.76 18.21
C GLU A 583 -15.52 18.62 18.00
N GLU A 584 -14.34 17.99 18.01
CA GLU A 584 -13.07 18.61 17.63
C GLU A 584 -12.64 18.16 16.24
N ILE A 585 -12.13 19.10 15.45
CA ILE A 585 -11.40 18.80 14.21
C ILE A 585 -9.91 18.80 14.52
N LEU A 586 -9.29 17.66 14.35
CA LEU A 586 -7.86 17.44 14.50
C LEU A 586 -7.17 17.55 13.14
N SER A 587 -5.96 18.11 13.13
CA SER A 587 -5.02 18.00 12.01
C SER A 587 -3.65 17.58 12.53
N ARG A 588 -2.83 16.99 11.65
CA ARG A 588 -1.47 16.60 12.01
C ARG A 588 -0.58 17.83 12.20
N THR A 589 0.23 17.81 13.25
CA THR A 589 1.24 18.84 13.47
C THR A 589 2.30 18.82 12.37
N SER A 590 3.09 19.91 12.28
CA SER A 590 4.13 20.04 11.24
C SER A 590 5.21 18.95 11.30
N THR A 591 5.44 18.35 12.46
CA THR A 591 6.35 17.20 12.65
C THR A 591 5.70 15.86 12.26
N GLY A 592 4.38 15.84 12.06
CA GLY A 592 3.59 14.65 11.77
C GLY A 592 3.34 13.74 12.98
N ALA A 593 4.15 13.82 14.05
CA ALA A 593 4.13 12.84 15.14
C ALA A 593 2.93 12.98 16.10
N SER A 594 2.15 14.05 16.00
CA SER A 594 1.01 14.31 16.90
C SER A 594 -0.16 14.99 16.21
N TRP A 595 -1.32 14.94 16.87
CA TRP A 595 -2.53 15.64 16.48
C TRP A 595 -2.65 16.97 17.23
N SER A 596 -3.27 17.95 16.57
CA SER A 596 -3.65 19.22 17.18
C SER A 596 -5.08 19.58 16.79
N THR A 597 -5.90 19.95 17.78
CA THR A 597 -7.22 20.54 17.55
C THR A 597 -7.02 21.85 16.79
N VAL A 598 -7.63 21.95 15.60
CA VAL A 598 -7.63 23.17 14.76
C VAL A 598 -8.94 23.92 14.85
N LEU A 599 -10.02 23.24 15.21
CA LEU A 599 -11.34 23.80 15.36
C LEU A 599 -12.11 22.99 16.43
N GLU A 600 -12.82 23.68 17.31
CA GLU A 600 -13.75 23.12 18.30
C GLU A 600 -15.20 23.39 17.83
N ASP A 601 -16.17 22.70 18.42
CA ASP A 601 -17.60 22.79 18.07
C ASP A 601 -17.86 22.53 16.57
N ALA A 602 -17.17 21.54 16.01
CA ALA A 602 -17.14 21.26 14.58
C ALA A 602 -17.11 19.76 14.28
N SER A 603 -17.75 19.35 13.18
CA SER A 603 -17.87 17.95 12.76
C SER A 603 -17.67 17.75 11.26
N PHE A 604 -17.50 16.49 10.85
CA PHE A 604 -17.48 16.03 9.46
C PHE A 604 -16.50 16.79 8.54
N PRO A 605 -15.18 16.76 8.83
CA PRO A 605 -14.22 17.32 7.88
C PRO A 605 -14.33 16.54 6.58
N THR A 606 -14.66 17.23 5.49
CA THR A 606 -15.05 16.63 4.21
C THR A 606 -14.28 17.29 3.07
N PHE A 607 -13.65 16.45 2.27
CA PHE A 607 -13.15 16.80 0.95
C PHE A 607 -14.06 16.16 -0.10
N PRO A 608 -14.05 16.60 -1.36
CA PRO A 608 -14.80 15.91 -2.40
C PRO A 608 -14.43 14.43 -2.53
N GLY A 609 -15.43 13.55 -2.67
CA GLY A 609 -15.29 12.08 -2.76
C GLY A 609 -16.05 11.29 -1.69
#